data_AF-A0A6G1X7Q8-F1
#
_entry.id   AF-A0A6G1X7Q8-F1
#
_cell.length_a   1.000
_cell.length_b   1.000
_cell.length_c   1.000
_cell.angle_alpha   90.00
_cell.angle_beta   90.00
_cell.angle_gamma   90.00
#
_symmetry.space_group_name_H-M   'P 1'
#
loop_
_entity.id
_entity.type
_entity.pdbx_description
1 polymer ?
#
loop_
_entity_poly.entity_id
_entity_poly.type
_entity_poly.pdbx_seq_one_letter_code
_entity_poly.pdbx_strand_id
1 'polypeptide(L)'
;MMLLRKVYRRRVMDFLDRLKEHIEGLSFTPSTVGIGMYQEDGNSVAIRPSPANPNERYMNKGKIYPFSFQILVHHQENVTAYDTIEKINSNLDNLVPGAITSSDGSFNLVTMQCTTTPNYVQKTSYGVLWTALFEAELDMKE
;
A
#
# COMPACT_ATOMS: atom_id res chain seq x y z
N MET A 1 23.83 10.28 -10.96
CA MET A 1 23.08 9.10 -10.45
C MET A 1 22.39 9.34 -9.09
N MET A 2 22.98 10.10 -8.16
CA MET A 2 22.44 10.35 -6.81
C MET A 2 21.17 11.24 -6.78
N LEU A 3 21.07 12.25 -7.68
CA LEU A 3 19.92 13.16 -7.76
C LEU A 3 18.63 12.46 -8.19
N LEU A 4 18.71 11.58 -9.20
CA LEU A 4 17.59 10.79 -9.71
C LEU A 4 17.00 9.86 -8.63
N ARG A 5 17.84 9.28 -7.77
CA ARG A 5 17.39 8.44 -6.64
C ARG A 5 16.65 9.26 -5.58
N LYS A 6 17.06 10.50 -5.33
CA LYS A 6 16.41 11.39 -4.35
C LYS A 6 15.03 11.85 -4.83
N VAL A 7 14.91 12.19 -6.11
CA VAL A 7 13.63 12.55 -6.74
C VAL A 7 12.69 11.34 -6.72
N TYR A 8 13.14 10.18 -7.19
CA TYR A 8 12.35 8.95 -7.16
C TYR A 8 11.84 8.61 -5.76
N ARG A 9 12.71 8.69 -4.74
CA ARG A 9 12.32 8.44 -3.34
C ARG A 9 11.22 9.40 -2.88
N ARG A 10 11.28 10.68 -3.25
CA ARG A 10 10.23 11.65 -2.90
C ARG A 10 8.87 11.26 -3.51
N ARG A 11 8.83 10.88 -4.79
CA ARG A 11 7.59 10.52 -5.48
C ARG A 11 6.95 9.25 -4.90
N VAL A 12 7.79 8.26 -4.57
CA VAL A 12 7.34 7.04 -3.87
C VAL A 12 6.78 7.37 -2.49
N MET A 13 7.42 8.28 -1.75
CA MET A 13 6.92 8.70 -0.45
C MET A 13 5.57 9.40 -0.56
N ASP A 14 5.37 10.26 -1.56
CA ASP A 14 4.06 10.88 -1.78
C ASP A 14 2.98 9.81 -1.99
N PHE A 15 3.19 8.83 -2.89
CA PHE A 15 2.23 7.73 -3.08
C PHE A 15 1.93 6.98 -1.78
N LEU A 16 2.95 6.61 -1.02
CA LEU A 16 2.77 5.89 0.25
C LEU A 16 2.01 6.72 1.29
N ASP A 17 2.28 8.02 1.37
CA ASP A 17 1.59 8.93 2.26
C ASP A 17 0.11 9.09 1.84
N ARG A 18 -0.18 9.21 0.54
CA ARG A 18 -1.56 9.28 0.02
C ARG A 18 -2.32 7.97 0.24
N LEU A 19 -1.68 6.82 0.03
CA LEU A 19 -2.26 5.50 0.30
C LEU A 19 -2.54 5.30 1.78
N LYS A 20 -1.62 5.73 2.65
CA LYS A 20 -1.82 5.75 4.10
C LYS A 20 -3.05 6.58 4.47
N GLU A 21 -3.15 7.81 4.01
CA GLU A 21 -4.30 8.70 4.28
C GLU A 21 -5.61 8.06 3.79
N HIS A 22 -5.60 7.43 2.62
CA HIS A 22 -6.77 6.73 2.08
C HIS A 22 -7.21 5.59 3.02
N ILE A 23 -6.28 4.74 3.48
CA ILE A 23 -6.57 3.63 4.39
C ILE A 23 -7.01 4.13 5.77
N GLU A 24 -6.42 5.21 6.29
CA GLU A 24 -6.83 5.85 7.54
C GLU A 24 -8.25 6.44 7.46
N GLY A 25 -8.68 6.88 6.27
CA GLY A 25 -10.04 7.38 6.03
C GLY A 25 -11.12 6.30 6.01
N LEU A 26 -10.76 5.02 5.95
CA LEU A 26 -11.72 3.93 5.97
C LEU A 26 -12.30 3.74 7.37
N SER A 27 -13.61 3.86 7.53
CA SER A 27 -14.30 3.82 8.84
C SER A 27 -14.08 2.56 9.69
N PHE A 28 -13.54 1.48 9.11
CA PHE A 28 -13.32 0.19 9.76
C PHE A 28 -11.85 -0.12 10.05
N THR A 29 -10.92 0.75 9.65
CA THR A 29 -9.50 0.58 9.95
C THR A 29 -9.15 1.14 11.34
N PRO A 30 -8.17 0.56 12.04
CA PRO A 30 -7.66 1.17 13.27
C PRO A 30 -7.02 2.52 12.95
N SER A 31 -7.04 3.45 13.92
CA SER A 31 -6.44 4.78 13.77
C SER A 31 -4.92 4.75 13.57
N THR A 32 -4.27 3.64 13.90
CA THR A 32 -2.82 3.46 13.70
C THR A 32 -2.55 2.78 12.36
N VAL A 33 -2.18 3.56 11.35
CA VAL A 33 -1.64 3.06 10.07
C VAL A 33 -0.20 3.52 9.90
N GLY A 34 0.72 2.58 9.68
CA GLY A 34 2.16 2.85 9.54
C GLY A 34 2.69 2.52 8.16
N ILE A 35 3.76 3.20 7.73
CA ILE A 35 4.57 2.77 6.59
C ILE A 35 5.75 1.96 7.12
N GLY A 36 5.89 0.72 6.66
CA GLY A 36 6.99 -0.20 6.99
C GLY A 36 6.71 -1.13 8.18
N MET A 37 6.15 -0.64 9.29
CA MET A 37 5.96 -1.44 10.51
C MET A 37 4.53 -1.36 11.04
N TYR A 38 4.06 -2.48 11.60
CA TYR A 38 2.86 -2.53 12.44
C TYR A 38 3.26 -2.23 13.89
N GLN A 39 2.29 -1.88 14.73
CA GLN A 39 2.50 -1.68 16.16
C GLN A 39 2.49 -3.04 16.88
N GLU A 40 3.59 -3.41 17.55
CA GLU A 40 3.75 -4.73 18.17
C GLU A 40 2.78 -5.01 19.33
N ASP A 41 2.31 -3.96 20.01
CA ASP A 41 1.46 -4.02 21.19
C ASP A 41 0.08 -3.38 20.97
N GLY A 42 -0.36 -3.26 19.72
CA GLY A 42 -1.61 -2.60 19.38
C GLY A 42 -2.22 -2.99 18.04
N ASN A 43 -3.53 -2.80 17.96
CA ASN A 43 -4.29 -2.91 16.71
C ASN A 43 -3.77 -1.87 15.71
N SER A 44 -3.31 -2.32 14.55
CA SER A 44 -2.69 -1.44 13.55
C SER A 44 -2.72 -2.02 12.15
N VAL A 45 -2.53 -1.14 11.16
CA VAL A 45 -2.26 -1.53 9.78
C VAL A 45 -0.84 -1.09 9.42
N ALA A 46 -0.14 -1.88 8.62
CA ALA A 46 1.14 -1.49 8.04
C ALA A 46 1.14 -1.62 6.52
N ILE A 47 1.63 -0.59 5.84
CA ILE A 47 1.89 -0.56 4.40
C ILE A 47 3.39 -0.78 4.20
N ARG A 48 3.77 -1.94 3.64
CA ARG A 48 5.17 -2.29 3.40
C ARG A 48 5.47 -2.24 1.91
N PRO A 49 6.30 -1.29 1.45
CA PRO A 49 6.82 -1.33 0.09
C PRO A 49 7.55 -2.66 -0.14
N SER A 50 7.17 -3.38 -1.18
CA SER A 50 7.86 -4.60 -1.60
C SER A 50 8.91 -4.22 -2.65
N PRO A 51 10.08 -4.88 -2.67
CA PRO A 51 11.05 -4.67 -3.74
C PRO A 51 10.42 -5.01 -5.09
N ALA A 52 10.26 -4.02 -5.98
CA ALA A 52 9.85 -4.23 -7.36
C ALA A 52 11.07 -4.24 -8.30
N ASN A 53 11.03 -5.07 -9.35
CA ASN A 53 12.06 -5.09 -10.38
C ASN A 53 11.97 -3.81 -11.24
N PRO A 54 13.03 -3.00 -11.40
CA PRO A 54 12.99 -1.73 -12.13
C PRO A 54 12.89 -1.86 -13.66
N ASN A 55 12.69 -3.07 -14.20
CA ASN A 55 13.04 -3.39 -15.59
C ASN A 55 11.90 -3.29 -16.62
N GLU A 56 10.66 -3.02 -16.23
CA GLU A 56 9.58 -2.85 -17.21
C GLU A 56 9.52 -1.40 -17.70
N ARG A 57 10.50 -1.03 -18.52
CA ARG A 57 10.38 0.15 -19.39
C ARG A 57 9.43 -0.22 -20.53
N TYR A 58 8.15 0.05 -20.34
CA TYR A 58 7.21 0.02 -21.45
C TYR A 58 7.67 1.03 -22.53
N MET A 59 7.73 0.58 -23.78
CA MET A 59 8.30 1.27 -24.95
C MET A 59 7.59 2.58 -25.35
N ASN A 60 6.59 3.03 -24.57
CA ASN A 60 5.89 4.28 -24.78
C ASN A 60 6.39 5.35 -23.79
N LYS A 61 6.53 6.58 -24.26
CA LYS A 61 7.15 7.72 -23.57
C LYS A 61 6.44 8.18 -22.27
N GLY A 62 5.49 7.41 -21.73
CA GLY A 62 4.91 7.56 -20.39
C GLY A 62 5.49 6.50 -19.46
N LYS A 63 6.12 6.89 -18.36
CA LYS A 63 6.75 5.96 -17.41
C LYS A 63 5.70 5.43 -16.45
N ILE A 64 4.90 4.47 -16.89
CA ILE A 64 4.09 3.64 -15.98
C ILE A 64 5.07 2.81 -15.15
N TYR A 65 4.99 2.94 -13.84
CA TYR A 65 5.87 2.32 -12.86
C TYR A 65 5.07 1.33 -12.00
N PRO A 66 5.37 0.01 -12.06
CA PRO A 66 4.76 -0.94 -11.16
C PRO A 66 5.33 -0.78 -9.76
N PHE A 67 4.45 -0.58 -8.78
CA PHE A 67 4.77 -0.43 -7.37
C PHE A 67 4.08 -1.54 -6.56
N SER A 68 4.86 -2.54 -6.17
CA SER A 68 4.37 -3.64 -5.34
C SER A 68 4.44 -3.28 -3.86
N PHE A 69 3.41 -3.63 -3.09
CA PHE A 69 3.40 -3.44 -1.65
C PHE A 69 2.55 -4.50 -0.94
N GLN A 70 2.77 -4.62 0.36
CA GLN A 70 2.05 -5.50 1.25
C GLN A 70 1.25 -4.67 2.25
N ILE A 71 0.01 -5.07 2.51
CA ILE A 71 -0.77 -4.59 3.66
C ILE A 71 -0.75 -5.66 4.73
N LEU A 72 -0.41 -5.26 5.96
CA LEU A 72 -0.53 -6.09 7.15
C LEU A 72 -1.60 -5.53 8.07
N VAL A 73 -2.48 -6.38 8.59
CA VAL A 73 -3.40 -6.06 9.68
C VAL A 73 -2.95 -6.81 10.92
N HIS A 74 -2.62 -6.07 11.97
CA HIS A 74 -2.34 -6.58 13.30
C HIS A 74 -3.54 -6.30 14.20
N HIS A 75 -4.10 -7.34 14.80
CA HIS A 75 -5.24 -7.16 15.69
C HIS A 75 -5.29 -8.23 16.78
N GLN A 76 -5.78 -7.87 17.97
CA GLN A 76 -5.92 -8.80 19.10
C GLN A 76 -6.91 -9.93 18.79
N GLU A 77 -8.04 -9.57 18.19
CA GLU A 77 -9.09 -10.51 17.77
C GLU A 77 -8.89 -10.98 16.33
N ASN A 78 -8.82 -12.31 16.13
CA ASN A 78 -8.55 -12.90 14.81
C ASN A 78 -9.62 -12.65 13.76
N VAL A 79 -10.90 -12.77 14.15
CA VAL A 79 -12.02 -12.53 13.22
C VAL A 79 -12.01 -11.08 12.74
N THR A 80 -11.78 -10.12 13.64
CA THR A 80 -11.67 -8.71 13.27
C THR A 80 -10.45 -8.44 12.38
N ALA A 81 -9.32 -9.12 12.60
CA ALA A 81 -8.15 -9.01 11.73
C ALA A 81 -8.49 -9.45 10.29
N TYR A 82 -9.11 -10.62 10.16
CA TYR A 82 -9.54 -11.19 8.88
C TYR A 82 -10.55 -10.28 8.17
N ASP A 83 -11.62 -9.88 8.86
CA ASP A 83 -12.65 -9.01 8.29
C ASP A 83 -12.07 -7.67 7.83
N THR A 84 -11.10 -7.12 8.59
CA THR A 84 -10.45 -5.86 8.25
C THR A 84 -9.62 -6.00 6.98
N ILE A 85 -8.79 -7.04 6.84
CA ILE A 85 -7.97 -7.21 5.64
C ILE A 85 -8.82 -7.52 4.40
N GLU A 86 -9.92 -8.27 4.54
CA GLU A 86 -10.87 -8.51 3.45
C GLU A 86 -11.56 -7.22 2.99
N LYS A 87 -11.96 -6.37 3.94
CA LYS A 87 -12.55 -5.07 3.63
C LYS A 87 -11.53 -4.12 3.00
N ILE A 88 -10.27 -4.07 3.49
CA ILE A 88 -9.21 -3.30 2.84
C ILE A 88 -9.03 -3.82 1.41
N ASN A 89 -8.90 -5.14 1.22
CA ASN A 89 -8.76 -5.74 -0.10
C ASN A 89 -9.90 -5.33 -1.03
N SER A 90 -11.15 -5.45 -0.60
CA SER A 90 -12.33 -5.07 -1.40
C SER A 90 -12.39 -3.57 -1.73
N ASN A 91 -11.84 -2.70 -0.87
CA ASN A 91 -11.81 -1.26 -1.11
C ASN A 91 -10.63 -0.84 -1.99
N LEU A 92 -9.54 -1.60 -1.98
CA LEU A 92 -8.36 -1.30 -2.78
C LEU A 92 -8.40 -1.93 -4.18
N ASP A 93 -9.01 -3.10 -4.30
CA ASP A 93 -9.14 -3.83 -5.54
C ASP A 93 -10.07 -3.08 -6.51
N ASN A 94 -9.59 -2.82 -7.73
CA ASN A 94 -10.29 -2.05 -8.76
C ASN A 94 -10.63 -0.60 -8.36
N LEU A 95 -9.80 0.05 -7.54
CA LEU A 95 -9.91 1.48 -7.29
C LEU A 95 -9.89 2.27 -8.61
N VAL A 96 -10.88 3.15 -8.77
CA VAL A 96 -10.98 4.01 -9.95
C VAL A 96 -9.81 5.00 -10.01
N PRO A 97 -9.35 5.38 -11.22
CA PRO A 97 -8.35 6.42 -11.37
C PRO A 97 -8.76 7.71 -10.63
N GLY A 98 -7.85 8.25 -9.83
CA GLY A 98 -8.08 9.45 -9.03
C GLY A 98 -8.67 9.22 -7.63
N ALA A 99 -8.89 7.99 -7.19
CA ALA A 99 -9.30 7.72 -5.81
C ALA A 99 -8.17 7.96 -4.77
N ILE A 100 -6.91 7.85 -5.22
CA ILE A 100 -5.72 8.25 -4.48
C ILE A 100 -4.99 9.29 -5.35
N THR A 101 -4.98 10.53 -4.90
CA THR A 101 -4.43 11.68 -5.64
C THR A 101 -3.13 12.15 -5.03
N SER A 102 -2.13 12.41 -5.87
CA SER A 102 -0.85 12.99 -5.44
C SER A 102 -1.04 14.34 -4.79
N SER A 103 -0.27 14.62 -3.73
CA SER A 103 -0.31 15.92 -3.05
C SER A 103 0.48 17.00 -3.79
N ASP A 104 1.51 16.60 -4.54
CA ASP A 104 2.42 17.50 -5.25
C ASP A 104 2.45 17.27 -6.77
N GLY A 105 1.51 16.47 -7.29
CA GLY A 105 1.41 16.11 -8.70
C GLY A 105 2.48 15.13 -9.18
N SER A 106 3.23 14.49 -8.29
CA SER A 106 4.33 13.58 -8.63
C SER A 106 3.93 12.23 -9.23
N PHE A 107 2.68 11.80 -9.05
CA PHE A 107 2.16 10.57 -9.64
C PHE A 107 0.67 10.67 -10.00
N ASN A 108 0.23 9.83 -10.93
CA ASN A 108 -1.17 9.44 -11.10
C ASN A 108 -1.31 7.94 -10.91
N LEU A 109 -2.28 7.51 -10.10
CA LEU A 109 -2.65 6.10 -10.00
C LEU A 109 -3.41 5.68 -11.26
N VAL A 110 -2.88 4.68 -11.98
CA VAL A 110 -3.47 4.13 -13.21
C VAL A 110 -4.35 2.93 -12.87
N THR A 111 -3.80 1.95 -12.18
CA THR A 111 -4.50 0.76 -11.70
C THR A 111 -3.99 0.36 -10.31
N MET A 112 -4.83 -0.36 -9.58
CA MET A 112 -4.43 -1.07 -8.36
C MET A 112 -5.12 -2.43 -8.33
N GLN A 113 -4.33 -3.47 -8.11
CA GLN A 113 -4.82 -4.85 -8.12
C GLN A 113 -4.25 -5.64 -6.95
N CYS A 114 -5.07 -6.51 -6.39
CA CYS A 114 -4.61 -7.52 -5.44
C CYS A 114 -3.87 -8.64 -6.18
N THR A 115 -2.61 -8.89 -5.82
CA THR A 115 -1.78 -9.96 -6.38
C THR A 115 -1.74 -11.20 -5.48
N THR A 116 -2.03 -11.04 -4.20
CA THR A 116 -2.22 -12.16 -3.27
C THR A 116 -3.32 -11.80 -2.29
N THR A 117 -4.40 -12.58 -2.34
CA THR A 117 -5.59 -12.42 -1.48
C THR A 117 -5.24 -12.55 0.00
N PRO A 118 -6.10 -12.04 0.90
CA PRO A 118 -5.90 -12.14 2.33
C PRO A 118 -5.49 -13.53 2.80
N ASN A 119 -4.37 -13.60 3.53
CA ASN A 119 -3.86 -14.83 4.13
C ASN A 119 -3.24 -14.59 5.51
N TYR A 120 -3.31 -15.62 6.34
CA TYR A 120 -2.75 -15.60 7.68
C TYR A 120 -1.22 -15.64 7.63
N VAL A 121 -0.57 -14.79 8.43
CA VAL A 121 0.90 -14.75 8.54
C VAL A 121 1.35 -15.52 9.77
N GLN A 122 0.95 -15.04 10.95
CA GLN A 122 1.39 -15.59 12.23
C GLN A 122 0.55 -15.07 13.40
N LYS A 123 0.73 -15.72 14.55
CA LYS A 123 0.33 -15.21 15.87
C LYS A 123 1.50 -14.43 16.47
N THR A 124 1.21 -13.31 17.11
CA THR A 124 2.18 -12.50 17.86
C THR A 124 1.95 -12.64 19.37
N SER A 125 2.74 -11.95 20.18
CA SER A 125 2.49 -11.84 21.63
C SER A 125 1.19 -11.08 21.95
N TYR A 126 0.77 -10.16 21.08
CA TYR A 126 -0.42 -9.35 21.25
C TYR A 126 -1.68 -9.95 20.61
N GLY A 127 -1.55 -10.50 19.40
CA GLY A 127 -2.69 -10.90 18.57
C GLY A 127 -2.30 -11.73 17.37
N VAL A 128 -2.83 -11.40 16.20
CA VAL A 128 -2.55 -12.08 14.94
C VAL A 128 -2.20 -11.09 13.83
N LEU A 129 -1.47 -11.58 12.84
CA LEU A 129 -1.14 -10.86 11.61
C LEU A 129 -1.79 -11.53 10.41
N TRP A 130 -2.51 -10.73 9.64
CA TRP A 130 -3.01 -11.07 8.32
C TRP A 130 -2.38 -10.17 7.28
N THR A 131 -2.27 -10.66 6.04
CA THR A 131 -1.67 -9.90 4.96
C THR A 131 -2.43 -10.04 3.65
N ALA A 132 -2.32 -9.03 2.79
CA ALA A 132 -2.59 -9.13 1.36
C ALA A 132 -1.48 -8.39 0.59
N LEU A 133 -1.23 -8.78 -0.66
CA LEU A 133 -0.23 -8.13 -1.53
C LEU A 133 -0.94 -7.45 -2.69
N PHE A 134 -0.43 -6.29 -3.07
CA PHE A 134 -0.98 -5.44 -4.11
C PHE A 134 0.12 -4.98 -5.05
N GLU A 135 -0.33 -4.63 -6.25
CA GLU A 135 0.46 -3.89 -7.22
C GLU A 135 -0.33 -2.68 -7.70
N ALA A 136 0.32 -1.51 -7.68
CA ALA A 136 -0.19 -0.29 -8.25
C ALA A 136 0.62 0.10 -9.47
N GLU A 137 -0.04 0.51 -10.54
CA GLU A 137 0.62 1.14 -11.69
C GLU A 137 0.56 2.66 -11.52
N LEU A 138 1.74 3.30 -11.49
CA LEU A 138 1.87 4.73 -11.27
C LEU A 138 2.43 5.42 -12.52
N ASP A 139 1.70 6.37 -13.09
CA ASP A 139 2.27 7.28 -14.09
C ASP A 139 3.04 8.40 -13.37
N MET A 140 4.37 8.28 -13.35
CA MET A 140 5.26 9.18 -12.62
C MET A 140 5.49 10.46 -13.41
N LYS A 141 5.03 11.60 -12.89
CA LYS A 141 5.20 12.92 -13.51
C LYS A 141 6.60 13.48 -13.31
N GLU A 142 7.09 14.29 -14.24
CA GLU A 142 8.43 14.89 -14.20
C GLU A 142 8.56 16.02 -13.18
#